data_AF-A0A6C2YSP7-F1
#
_entry.id   AF-A0A6C2YSP7-F1
#
_cell.length_a   1.000
_cell.length_b   1.000
_cell.length_c   1.000
_cell.angle_alpha   90.00
_cell.angle_beta   90.00
_cell.angle_gamma   90.00
#
_symmetry.space_group_name_H-M   'P 1'
#
loop_
_entity.id
_entity.type
_entity.pdbx_description
1 polymer ?
#
loop_
_entity_poly.entity_id
_entity_poly.type
_entity_poly.pdbx_seq_one_letter_code
_entity_poly.pdbx_strand_id
1 'polypeptide(L)'
;MATISRLRWIAVAGLLLATTGSGCRILDRKAESMDGSHHHHSAKATNPQGQLIATWSNRVGQSPDPTRGGAMGMGLAGRVYYFPPKSEVPKPLTGTVVVQLFDHTQVNKGVEPKLMEEWRLDPGTLKKLEKPDTFGIGYTLFLPWGSYRPDVAKVYLQVRHECGDGSGEMAPGSTLSLDHSVNRPVWQAAGRTSDSALGIPPPPLSPVPNVAPSEQPNADGLPPLKLPLPGVPLPSEPLPSPRRENAPLPDTVLQNDR
;
A
#
# COMPACT_ATOMS: atom_id res chain seq x y z
N MET A 1 -16.88 61.30 2.91
CA MET A 1 -18.26 60.92 3.29
C MET A 1 -18.52 59.51 2.81
N ALA A 2 -18.53 58.53 3.71
CA ALA A 2 -19.11 57.20 3.48
C ALA A 2 -19.30 56.51 4.84
N THR A 3 -20.42 55.81 4.95
CA THR A 3 -21.21 55.53 6.15
C THR A 3 -20.73 54.39 7.04
N ILE A 4 -20.97 54.58 8.34
CA ILE A 4 -21.00 53.58 9.41
C ILE A 4 -22.06 52.51 9.09
N SER A 5 -21.72 51.23 9.27
CA SER A 5 -22.72 50.20 9.52
C SER A 5 -22.17 49.16 10.52
N ARG A 6 -22.59 49.31 11.77
CA ARG A 6 -22.42 48.32 12.84
C ARG A 6 -23.64 47.42 12.80
N LEU A 7 -23.47 46.13 12.49
CA LEU A 7 -24.53 45.15 12.65
C LEU A 7 -24.07 44.02 13.58
N ARG A 8 -24.64 44.05 14.78
CA ARG A 8 -24.60 43.00 15.80
C ARG A 8 -25.53 41.86 15.37
N TRP A 9 -25.03 40.63 15.42
CA TRP A 9 -25.83 39.41 15.50
C TRP A 9 -25.32 38.65 16.73
N ILE A 10 -25.94 38.85 17.89
CA ILE A 10 -26.97 37.99 18.50
C ILE A 10 -26.59 36.52 18.46
N ALA A 11 -26.09 36.06 19.62
CA ALA A 11 -26.03 34.66 20.00
C ALA A 11 -27.45 34.10 20.09
N VAL A 12 -27.69 32.98 19.42
CA VAL A 12 -28.80 32.08 19.74
C VAL A 12 -28.19 30.77 20.18
N ALA A 13 -28.18 30.58 21.49
CA ALA A 13 -28.11 29.27 22.11
C ALA A 13 -29.47 28.58 21.89
N GLY A 14 -29.45 27.35 21.40
CA GLY A 14 -30.63 26.50 21.39
C GLY A 14 -30.62 25.38 20.37
N LEU A 15 -30.59 24.16 20.91
CA LEU A 15 -31.50 23.06 20.52
C LEU A 15 -31.09 22.17 19.32
N LEU A 16 -30.58 20.96 19.62
CA LEU A 16 -31.33 19.68 19.61
C LEU A 16 -30.36 18.49 19.65
N LEU A 17 -30.58 17.58 20.60
CA LEU A 17 -30.06 16.22 20.52
C LEU A 17 -30.62 15.54 19.28
N ALA A 18 -29.74 15.03 18.41
CA ALA A 18 -30.06 13.95 17.49
C ALA A 18 -28.94 12.91 17.57
N THR A 19 -29.24 11.83 18.28
CA THR A 19 -28.51 10.58 18.29
C THR A 19 -28.60 9.93 16.91
N THR A 20 -27.50 9.87 16.17
CA THR A 20 -27.33 8.90 15.08
C THR A 20 -26.08 8.10 15.35
N GLY A 21 -26.29 6.85 15.80
CA GLY A 21 -25.24 5.89 16.01
C GLY A 21 -24.54 5.55 14.69
N SER A 22 -23.23 5.71 14.66
CA SER A 22 -22.37 4.96 13.74
C SER A 22 -21.84 3.75 14.49
N GLY A 23 -22.36 2.59 14.09
CA GLY A 23 -22.15 1.31 14.75
C GLY A 23 -20.68 0.90 14.81
N CYS A 24 -20.23 0.64 16.04
CA CYS A 24 -19.23 -0.39 16.28
C CYS A 24 -19.77 -1.69 15.66
N ARG A 25 -19.14 -2.19 14.58
CA ARG A 25 -19.25 -3.61 14.25
C ARG A 25 -18.38 -4.37 15.24
N ILE A 26 -18.95 -4.61 16.41
CA ILE A 26 -18.49 -5.67 17.30
C ILE A 26 -18.75 -6.97 16.54
N LEU A 27 -17.69 -7.75 16.35
CA LEU A 27 -17.75 -9.10 15.87
C LEU A 27 -18.63 -9.90 16.84
N ASP A 28 -19.77 -10.36 16.36
CA ASP A 28 -20.60 -11.33 17.05
C ASP A 28 -19.83 -12.67 17.08
N ARG A 29 -18.93 -12.79 18.05
CA ARG A 29 -18.30 -14.06 18.40
C ARG A 29 -19.24 -14.66 19.43
N LYS A 30 -20.14 -15.54 18.95
CA LYS A 30 -21.01 -16.36 19.79
C LYS A 30 -20.13 -17.15 20.77
N ALA A 31 -19.99 -16.59 21.97
CA ALA A 31 -19.36 -17.22 23.12
C ALA A 31 -20.48 -17.80 23.98
N GLU A 32 -20.83 -19.05 23.70
CA GLU A 32 -21.50 -19.89 24.70
C GLU A 32 -20.41 -20.35 25.68
N SER A 33 -20.23 -19.63 26.78
CA SER A 33 -19.85 -20.23 28.06
C SER A 33 -19.90 -19.17 29.15
N MET A 34 -20.85 -19.33 30.05
CA MET A 34 -21.04 -18.50 31.23
C MET A 34 -21.12 -19.47 32.41
N ASP A 35 -19.97 -19.81 32.99
CA ASP A 35 -19.74 -19.74 34.43
C ASP A 35 -18.28 -20.10 34.77
N GLY A 36 -17.76 -19.54 35.86
CA GLY A 36 -16.56 -20.04 36.52
C GLY A 36 -15.31 -19.17 36.39
N SER A 37 -15.18 -18.24 37.32
CA SER A 37 -13.95 -17.51 37.66
C SER A 37 -12.74 -18.46 37.84
N HIS A 38 -11.92 -18.59 36.80
CA HIS A 38 -10.54 -19.00 36.90
C HIS A 38 -9.66 -17.86 36.40
N HIS A 39 -8.60 -17.54 37.14
CA HIS A 39 -7.49 -16.74 36.64
C HIS A 39 -6.95 -17.41 35.38
N HIS A 40 -7.53 -17.07 34.23
CA HIS A 40 -6.97 -17.41 32.94
C HIS A 40 -5.69 -16.58 32.85
N HIS A 41 -4.57 -17.20 33.22
CA HIS A 41 -3.35 -17.03 32.47
C HIS A 41 -3.74 -17.26 31.01
N SER A 42 -4.10 -16.17 30.33
CA SER A 42 -4.28 -16.15 28.89
C SER A 42 -2.92 -16.55 28.36
N ALA A 43 -2.75 -17.84 28.11
CA ALA A 43 -1.57 -18.38 27.47
C ALA A 43 -1.54 -17.69 26.12
N LYS A 44 -0.78 -16.58 26.05
CA LYS A 44 -0.52 -15.81 24.85
C LYS A 44 -0.05 -16.84 23.85
N ALA A 45 -0.94 -17.22 22.92
CA ALA A 45 -0.66 -18.20 21.89
C ALA A 45 0.59 -17.68 21.17
N THR A 46 1.73 -18.26 21.55
CA THR A 46 3.02 -17.86 21.04
C THR A 46 3.07 -18.52 19.70
N ASN A 47 2.50 -17.86 18.68
CA ASN A 47 2.69 -18.31 17.32
C ASN A 47 4.21 -18.31 17.12
N PRO A 48 4.85 -19.47 16.93
CA PRO A 48 6.31 -19.55 16.85
C PRO A 48 6.82 -18.98 15.52
N GLN A 49 5.90 -18.67 14.61
CA GLN A 49 6.13 -18.00 13.34
C GLN A 49 5.95 -16.49 13.57
N GLY A 50 6.62 -15.66 12.78
CA GLY A 50 6.52 -14.21 12.91
C GLY A 50 5.08 -13.71 12.71
N GLN A 51 4.95 -12.39 12.68
CA GLN A 51 3.70 -11.74 12.33
C GLN A 51 3.95 -10.68 11.25
N LEU A 52 3.36 -10.90 10.09
CA LEU A 52 3.31 -9.96 8.99
C LEU A 52 2.06 -9.09 9.13
N ILE A 53 2.26 -7.78 9.14
CA ILE A 53 1.19 -6.78 9.22
C ILE A 53 1.26 -5.90 7.99
N ALA A 54 0.15 -5.79 7.27
CA ALA A 54 0.00 -4.90 6.13
C ALA A 54 -1.08 -3.86 6.42
N THR A 55 -0.81 -2.62 6.04
CA THR A 55 -1.77 -1.51 6.11
C THR A 55 -1.83 -0.84 4.76
N TRP A 56 -3.04 -0.50 4.31
CA TRP A 56 -3.27 -0.02 2.96
C TRP A 56 -4.07 1.28 3.00
N SER A 57 -3.75 2.20 2.10
CA SER A 57 -4.62 3.33 1.81
C SER A 57 -5.82 2.84 0.99
N ASN A 58 -7.02 3.32 1.33
CA ASN A 58 -8.21 3.05 0.53
C ASN A 58 -8.33 3.96 -0.70
N ARG A 59 -7.38 4.87 -0.91
CA ARG A 59 -7.36 5.77 -2.06
C ARG A 59 -6.56 5.16 -3.20
N VAL A 60 -7.14 5.20 -4.40
CA VAL A 60 -6.39 4.92 -5.63
C VAL A 60 -5.68 6.20 -6.03
N GLY A 61 -4.36 6.14 -6.22
CA GLY A 61 -3.59 7.31 -6.59
C GLY A 61 -2.71 7.07 -7.81
N GLN A 62 -2.19 8.17 -8.34
CA GLN A 62 -1.29 8.14 -9.50
C GLN A 62 0.17 8.22 -9.07
N SER A 63 1.03 7.40 -9.68
CA SER A 63 2.48 7.47 -9.54
C SER A 63 3.18 7.20 -10.89
N PRO A 64 4.34 7.82 -11.15
CA PRO A 64 5.19 7.41 -12.25
C PRO A 64 5.61 5.95 -12.09
N ASP A 65 5.46 5.14 -13.14
CA ASP A 65 5.91 3.76 -13.21
C ASP A 65 7.35 3.73 -13.75
N PRO A 66 8.36 3.37 -12.93
CA PRO A 66 9.75 3.35 -13.38
C PRO A 66 10.02 2.27 -14.43
N THR A 67 9.19 1.22 -14.49
CA THR A 67 9.33 0.15 -15.49
C THR A 67 8.80 0.55 -16.87
N ARG A 68 7.96 1.61 -16.93
CA ARG A 68 7.36 2.15 -18.15
C ARG A 68 7.84 3.56 -18.46
N GLY A 69 9.11 3.85 -18.17
CA GLY A 69 9.73 5.15 -18.50
C GLY A 69 9.11 6.33 -17.75
N GLY A 70 8.54 6.10 -16.56
CA GLY A 70 7.90 7.14 -15.75
C GLY A 70 6.46 7.47 -16.16
N ALA A 71 5.83 6.67 -17.03
CA ALA A 71 4.42 6.85 -17.36
C ALA A 71 3.55 6.83 -16.09
N MET A 72 2.60 7.76 -15.97
CA MET A 72 1.71 7.80 -14.82
C MET A 72 0.77 6.59 -14.83
N GLY A 73 0.80 5.80 -13.76
CA GLY A 73 -0.08 4.65 -13.55
C GLY A 73 -0.93 4.83 -12.30
N MET A 74 -2.14 4.27 -12.31
CA MET A 74 -2.97 4.13 -11.11
C MET A 74 -2.39 3.03 -10.23
N GLY A 75 -2.55 3.14 -8.91
CA GLY A 75 -2.11 2.11 -8.00
C GLY A 75 -2.58 2.31 -6.57
N LEU A 76 -2.27 1.32 -5.75
CA LEU A 76 -2.56 1.29 -4.31
C LEU A 76 -1.26 1.51 -3.53
N ALA A 77 -1.34 2.31 -2.48
CA ALA A 77 -0.22 2.55 -1.58
C ALA A 77 -0.44 1.84 -0.24
N GLY A 78 0.61 1.28 0.33
CA GLY A 78 0.55 0.61 1.62
C GLY A 78 1.90 0.54 2.33
N ARG A 79 1.86 0.06 3.57
CA ARG A 79 3.04 -0.29 4.36
C ARG A 79 2.94 -1.74 4.85
N VAL A 80 4.07 -2.43 4.81
CA VAL A 80 4.22 -3.78 5.34
C VAL A 80 5.29 -3.78 6.43
N TYR A 81 4.99 -4.46 7.52
CA TYR A 81 5.87 -4.66 8.68
C TYR A 81 5.96 -6.14 9.00
N TYR A 82 7.12 -6.57 9.49
CA TYR A 82 7.34 -7.92 9.95
C TYR A 82 7.82 -7.91 11.39
N PHE A 83 7.10 -8.60 12.26
CA PHE A 83 7.41 -8.76 13.67
C PHE A 83 7.86 -10.20 13.91
N PRO A 84 9.16 -10.45 14.12
CA PRO A 84 9.61 -11.79 14.47
C PRO A 84 8.94 -12.33 15.73
N PRO A 85 8.94 -13.65 15.95
CA PRO A 85 8.41 -14.25 17.17
C PRO A 85 8.99 -13.59 18.42
N LYS A 86 8.12 -13.17 19.34
CA LYS A 86 8.49 -12.51 20.62
C LYS A 86 9.18 -11.16 20.46
N SER A 87 9.15 -10.53 19.28
CA SER A 87 9.67 -9.18 19.06
C SER A 87 8.52 -8.18 18.96
N GLU A 88 8.62 -7.09 19.72
CA GLU A 88 7.70 -5.94 19.61
C GLU A 88 8.17 -4.92 18.57
N VAL A 89 9.41 -5.04 18.10
CA VAL A 89 10.01 -4.15 17.11
C VAL A 89 10.04 -4.87 15.76
N PRO A 90 9.57 -4.23 14.67
CA PRO A 90 9.60 -4.83 13.36
C PRO A 90 11.05 -4.93 12.85
N LYS A 91 11.30 -5.98 12.07
CA LYS A 91 12.62 -6.28 11.50
C LYS A 91 12.54 -6.32 9.97
N PRO A 92 13.70 -6.12 9.31
CA PRO A 92 13.79 -6.37 7.88
C PRO A 92 13.35 -7.80 7.55
N LEU A 93 12.53 -7.93 6.52
CA LEU A 93 12.05 -9.18 5.96
C LEU A 93 13.13 -9.79 5.05
N THR A 94 13.30 -11.11 5.12
CA THR A 94 14.21 -11.85 4.23
C THR A 94 13.40 -12.79 3.34
N GLY A 95 13.52 -12.69 2.02
CA GLY A 95 12.78 -13.53 1.07
C GLY A 95 11.88 -12.70 0.16
N THR A 96 10.81 -13.32 -0.34
CA THR A 96 9.91 -12.71 -1.33
C THR A 96 8.59 -12.33 -0.68
N VAL A 97 8.09 -11.13 -0.94
CA VAL A 97 6.71 -10.76 -0.58
C VAL A 97 5.82 -10.90 -1.80
N VAL A 98 4.73 -11.63 -1.65
CA VAL A 98 3.68 -11.77 -2.64
C VAL A 98 2.46 -10.99 -2.15
N VAL A 99 1.99 -10.04 -2.95
CA VAL A 99 0.73 -9.34 -2.69
C VAL A 99 -0.26 -9.74 -3.77
N GLN A 100 -1.45 -10.17 -3.37
CA GLN A 100 -2.55 -10.51 -4.27
C GLN A 100 -3.71 -9.54 -4.04
N LEU A 101 -4.26 -9.03 -5.14
CA LEU A 101 -5.42 -8.16 -5.18
C LEU A 101 -6.61 -8.90 -5.77
N PHE A 102 -7.72 -8.92 -5.04
CA PHE A 102 -8.97 -9.55 -5.47
C PHE A 102 -10.08 -8.50 -5.60
N ASP A 103 -10.91 -8.62 -6.64
CA ASP A 103 -12.18 -7.89 -6.75
C ASP A 103 -13.15 -8.44 -5.72
N HIS A 104 -13.57 -7.59 -4.79
CA HIS A 104 -14.45 -7.93 -3.69
C HIS A 104 -15.83 -7.28 -3.81
N THR A 105 -16.16 -6.71 -4.98
CA THR A 105 -17.38 -5.92 -5.22
C THR A 105 -18.66 -6.77 -5.18
N GLN A 106 -18.59 -8.01 -5.66
CA GLN A 106 -19.77 -8.88 -5.83
C GLN A 106 -19.97 -9.91 -4.70
N VAL A 107 -19.15 -9.90 -3.66
CA VAL A 107 -19.21 -10.94 -2.60
C VAL A 107 -20.50 -10.93 -1.81
N ASN A 108 -21.15 -9.76 -1.64
CA ASN A 108 -22.47 -9.68 -1.02
C ASN A 108 -23.56 -10.41 -1.83
N LYS A 109 -23.29 -10.79 -3.08
CA LYS A 109 -24.17 -11.57 -3.95
C LYS A 109 -23.80 -13.06 -3.96
N GLY A 110 -22.90 -13.50 -3.08
CA GLY A 110 -22.43 -14.88 -3.01
C GLY A 110 -21.42 -15.26 -4.10
N VAL A 111 -20.90 -14.30 -4.86
CA VAL A 111 -19.84 -14.53 -5.86
C VAL A 111 -18.49 -14.57 -5.14
N GLU A 112 -17.65 -15.54 -5.47
CA GLU A 112 -16.30 -15.66 -4.92
C GLU A 112 -15.40 -14.46 -5.33
N PRO A 113 -14.51 -13.95 -4.46
CA PRO A 113 -13.55 -12.91 -4.84
C PRO A 113 -12.70 -13.33 -6.05
N LYS A 114 -12.60 -12.47 -7.06
CA LYS A 114 -11.83 -12.76 -8.28
C LYS A 114 -10.42 -12.19 -8.17
N LEU A 115 -9.39 -13.03 -8.32
CA LEU A 115 -8.00 -12.55 -8.41
C LEU A 115 -7.84 -11.63 -9.63
N MET A 116 -7.33 -10.42 -9.39
CA MET A 116 -7.07 -9.42 -10.42
C MET A 116 -5.58 -9.33 -10.74
N GLU A 117 -4.74 -9.14 -9.71
CA GLU A 117 -3.30 -8.94 -9.87
C GLU A 117 -2.50 -9.62 -8.75
N GLU A 118 -1.27 -10.00 -9.07
CA GLU A 118 -0.27 -10.53 -8.15
C GLU A 118 1.06 -9.80 -8.37
N TRP A 119 1.64 -9.25 -7.30
CA TRP A 119 2.97 -8.67 -7.32
C TRP A 119 3.91 -9.52 -6.48
N ARG A 120 5.07 -9.85 -7.05
CA ARG A 120 6.17 -10.55 -6.38
C ARG A 120 7.33 -9.59 -6.19
N LEU A 121 7.64 -9.27 -4.95
CA LEU A 121 8.71 -8.37 -4.56
C LEU A 121 9.88 -9.21 -4.05
N ASP A 122 10.95 -9.27 -4.83
CA ASP A 122 12.18 -9.98 -4.48
C ASP A 122 12.94 -9.26 -3.35
N PRO A 123 13.89 -9.94 -2.68
CA PRO A 123 14.67 -9.33 -1.59
C PRO A 123 15.39 -8.04 -1.99
N GLY A 124 15.90 -7.96 -3.22
CA GLY A 124 16.59 -6.78 -3.73
C GLY A 124 15.66 -5.58 -3.89
N THR A 125 14.43 -5.81 -4.35
CA THR A 125 13.38 -4.79 -4.42
C THR A 125 12.92 -4.36 -3.02
N LEU A 126 12.65 -5.31 -2.12
CA LEU A 126 12.25 -4.99 -0.74
C LEU A 126 13.28 -4.11 -0.03
N LYS A 127 14.57 -4.42 -0.17
CA LYS A 127 15.65 -3.61 0.40
C LYS A 127 15.64 -2.14 -0.07
N LYS A 128 15.19 -1.87 -1.31
CA LYS A 128 15.05 -0.51 -1.84
C LYS A 128 13.80 0.21 -1.28
N LEU A 129 12.78 -0.55 -0.90
CA LEU A 129 11.51 -0.06 -0.35
C LEU A 129 11.54 0.06 1.18
N GLU A 130 12.59 -0.44 1.82
CA GLU A 130 12.83 -0.33 3.24
C GLU A 130 12.96 1.14 3.66
N LYS A 131 12.16 1.53 4.65
CA LYS A 131 12.16 2.88 5.22
C LYS A 131 12.06 2.80 6.74
N PRO A 132 12.97 3.46 7.48
CA PRO A 132 12.77 3.65 8.91
C PRO A 132 11.58 4.58 9.14
N ASP A 133 10.77 4.26 10.14
CA ASP A 133 9.67 5.09 10.64
C ASP A 133 9.59 5.00 12.17
N THR A 134 8.58 5.64 12.75
CA THR A 134 8.35 5.67 14.21
C THR A 134 8.14 4.30 14.83
N PHE A 135 7.65 3.31 14.06
CA PHE A 135 7.40 1.95 14.52
C PHE A 135 8.60 1.02 14.29
N GLY A 136 9.58 1.41 13.48
CA GLY A 136 10.81 0.68 13.23
C GLY A 136 11.13 0.62 11.73
N ILE A 137 11.41 -0.58 11.21
CA ILE A 137 11.64 -0.79 9.79
C ILE A 137 10.35 -1.26 9.12
N GLY A 138 9.89 -0.51 8.12
CA GLY A 138 8.73 -0.86 7.30
C GLY A 138 9.03 -0.74 5.80
N TYR A 139 8.20 -1.39 4.99
CA TYR A 139 8.30 -1.34 3.53
C TYR A 139 7.19 -0.47 2.97
N THR A 140 7.54 0.64 2.32
CA THR A 140 6.55 1.49 1.64
C THR A 140 6.32 0.96 0.24
N LEU A 141 5.12 0.45 -0.02
CA LEU A 141 4.77 -0.18 -1.29
C LEU A 141 3.84 0.76 -2.08
N PHE A 142 4.14 0.92 -3.36
CA PHE A 142 3.18 1.36 -4.36
C PHE A 142 2.99 0.20 -5.34
N LEU A 143 1.75 -0.24 -5.49
CA LEU A 143 1.36 -1.36 -6.34
C LEU A 143 0.67 -0.81 -7.58
N PRO A 144 1.35 -0.75 -8.74
CA PRO A 144 0.74 -0.32 -9.99
C PRO A 144 -0.40 -1.28 -10.34
N TRP A 145 -1.60 -0.73 -10.53
CA TRP A 145 -2.81 -1.48 -10.83
C TRP A 145 -3.15 -1.31 -12.31
N GLY A 146 -2.62 -2.19 -13.15
CA GLY A 146 -2.75 -2.11 -14.61
C GLY A 146 -4.16 -2.41 -15.13
N SER A 147 -4.88 -3.28 -14.42
CA SER A 147 -6.27 -3.66 -14.66
C SER A 147 -7.28 -2.77 -13.93
N TYR A 148 -6.86 -1.58 -13.47
CA TYR A 148 -7.73 -0.68 -12.72
C TYR A 148 -8.99 -0.35 -13.51
N ARG A 149 -10.14 -0.48 -12.86
CA ARG A 149 -11.43 -0.03 -13.37
C ARG A 149 -12.19 0.75 -12.29
N PRO A 150 -12.82 1.88 -12.62
CA PRO A 150 -13.52 2.72 -11.64
C PRO A 150 -14.82 2.08 -11.10
N ASP A 151 -15.32 1.02 -11.71
CA ASP A 151 -16.50 0.27 -11.21
C ASP A 151 -16.16 -0.69 -10.05
N VAL A 152 -14.88 -0.98 -9.81
CA VAL A 152 -14.43 -1.80 -8.68
C VAL A 152 -14.46 -0.97 -7.41
N ALA A 153 -15.54 -1.07 -6.65
CA ALA A 153 -15.74 -0.28 -5.43
C ALA A 153 -15.10 -0.91 -4.17
N LYS A 154 -14.83 -2.22 -4.19
CA LYS A 154 -14.31 -2.95 -3.03
C LYS A 154 -13.26 -3.96 -3.47
N VAL A 155 -12.16 -4.01 -2.74
CA VAL A 155 -11.08 -4.97 -2.99
C VAL A 155 -10.69 -5.71 -1.72
N TYR A 156 -10.08 -6.86 -1.89
CA TYR A 156 -9.43 -7.61 -0.83
C TYR A 156 -7.95 -7.80 -1.18
N LEU A 157 -7.06 -7.43 -0.26
CA LEU A 157 -5.63 -7.63 -0.39
C LEU A 157 -5.14 -8.71 0.57
N GLN A 158 -4.36 -9.63 0.04
CA GLN A 158 -3.69 -10.68 0.80
C GLN A 158 -2.19 -10.55 0.62
N VAL A 159 -1.45 -10.60 1.72
CA VAL A 159 0.01 -10.52 1.70
C VAL A 159 0.57 -11.82 2.25
N ARG A 160 1.46 -12.44 1.47
CA ARG A 160 2.22 -13.62 1.85
C ARG A 160 3.70 -13.30 1.80
N HIS A 161 4.43 -13.78 2.79
CA HIS A 161 5.89 -13.83 2.78
C HIS A 161 6.32 -15.26 2.46
N GLU A 162 7.23 -15.42 1.50
CA GLU A 162 7.85 -16.68 1.12
C GLU A 162 9.32 -16.65 1.57
N CYS A 163 9.66 -17.50 2.53
CA CYS A 163 11.04 -17.73 2.94
C CYS A 163 11.74 -18.68 1.94
N GLY A 164 13.06 -18.57 1.83
CA GLY A 164 13.85 -19.41 0.92
C GLY A 164 13.86 -20.91 1.28
N ASP A 165 13.42 -21.28 2.48
CA ASP A 165 13.26 -22.66 2.95
C ASP A 165 11.90 -23.27 2.57
N GLY A 166 11.05 -22.53 1.84
CA GLY A 166 9.70 -22.94 1.47
C GLY A 166 8.66 -22.73 2.56
N SER A 167 9.06 -22.26 3.76
CA SER A 167 8.09 -21.79 4.75
C SER A 167 7.46 -20.48 4.28
N GLY A 168 6.18 -20.28 4.59
CA GLY A 168 5.46 -19.09 4.20
C GLY A 168 4.59 -18.59 5.33
N GLU A 169 4.57 -17.28 5.51
CA GLU A 169 3.71 -16.62 6.48
C GLU A 169 2.69 -15.77 5.75
N MET A 170 1.44 -15.79 6.21
CA MET A 170 0.36 -15.03 5.60
C MET A 170 -0.15 -13.98 6.58
N ALA A 171 -0.13 -12.72 6.16
CA ALA A 171 -0.76 -11.66 6.92
C ALA A 171 -2.29 -11.83 6.88
N PRO A 172 -3.01 -11.37 7.92
CA PRO A 172 -4.46 -11.19 7.84
C PRO A 172 -4.82 -10.34 6.62
N GLY A 173 -5.72 -10.82 5.78
CA GLY A 173 -6.14 -10.07 4.60
C GLY A 173 -6.94 -8.83 4.97
N SER A 174 -6.89 -7.83 4.10
CA SER A 174 -7.51 -6.52 4.30
C SER A 174 -8.56 -6.25 3.23
N THR A 175 -9.80 -6.03 3.64
CA THR A 175 -10.85 -5.55 2.72
C THR A 175 -10.91 -4.04 2.73
N LEU A 176 -10.86 -3.40 1.56
CA LEU A 176 -10.92 -1.94 1.40
C LEU A 176 -12.13 -1.55 0.56
N SER A 177 -12.80 -0.47 0.95
CA SER A 177 -13.76 0.24 0.08
C SER A 177 -13.02 1.40 -0.57
N LEU A 178 -12.94 1.38 -1.89
CA LEU A 178 -12.06 2.26 -2.64
C LEU A 178 -12.65 3.66 -2.78
N ASP A 179 -11.80 4.65 -2.55
CA ASP A 179 -12.09 6.06 -2.78
C ASP A 179 -11.45 6.48 -4.11
N HIS A 180 -12.32 6.71 -5.10
CA HIS A 180 -11.95 7.14 -6.45
C HIS A 180 -12.01 8.66 -6.62
N SER A 181 -12.34 9.41 -5.57
CA SER A 181 -12.59 10.86 -5.66
C SER A 181 -11.32 11.68 -5.91
N VAL A 182 -10.13 11.09 -5.73
CA VAL A 182 -8.86 11.81 -5.74
C VAL A 182 -8.00 11.38 -6.93
N ASN A 183 -8.14 12.09 -8.05
CA ASN A 183 -7.20 12.00 -9.17
C ASN A 183 -5.92 12.84 -8.89
N ARG A 184 -5.38 12.79 -7.66
CA ARG A 184 -4.15 13.52 -7.29
C ARG A 184 -2.95 12.57 -7.22
N PRO A 185 -1.74 13.05 -7.53
CA PRO A 185 -0.54 12.24 -7.41
C PRO A 185 -0.29 11.82 -5.95
N VAL A 186 0.03 10.54 -5.70
CA VAL A 186 0.23 9.99 -4.33
C VAL A 186 1.30 10.76 -3.55
N TRP A 187 2.36 11.22 -4.24
CA TRP A 187 3.46 11.95 -3.62
C TRP A 187 3.07 13.34 -3.08
N GLN A 188 1.95 13.92 -3.54
CA GLN A 188 1.45 15.19 -2.96
C GLN A 188 0.65 14.98 -1.67
N ALA A 189 0.11 13.78 -1.43
CA ALA A 189 -0.69 13.49 -0.24
C ALA A 189 0.19 13.16 0.99
N ALA A 190 1.38 12.59 0.77
CA ALA A 190 2.30 12.20 1.84
C ALA A 190 2.89 13.38 2.65
N GLY A 191 2.73 14.62 2.17
CA GLY A 191 3.13 15.83 2.90
C GLY A 191 2.05 16.50 3.73
N ARG A 192 0.81 15.97 3.78
CA ARG A 192 -0.33 16.67 4.42
C ARG A 192 -1.07 15.92 5.53
N THR A 193 -0.69 14.70 5.87
CA THR A 193 -1.13 14.08 7.12
C THR A 193 -0.10 14.45 8.18
N SER A 194 -0.31 15.49 8.99
CA SER A 194 -0.66 15.28 10.41
C SER A 194 -1.02 16.57 11.18
N ASP A 195 -1.55 17.64 10.54
CA ASP A 195 -1.68 18.93 11.26
C ASP A 195 -3.06 19.61 11.18
N SER A 196 -4.15 18.83 11.18
CA SER A 196 -5.51 19.41 11.21
C SER A 196 -6.46 18.82 12.25
N ALA A 197 -5.96 18.00 13.19
CA ALA A 197 -6.79 17.44 14.26
C ALA A 197 -6.84 18.31 15.54
N LEU A 198 -5.93 19.27 15.69
CA LEU A 198 -6.01 20.26 16.75
C LEU A 198 -6.22 21.60 16.06
N GLY A 199 -7.34 22.28 16.31
CA GLY A 199 -7.64 23.61 15.79
C GLY A 199 -6.70 24.70 16.32
N ILE A 200 -5.40 24.44 16.35
CA ILE A 200 -4.36 25.41 16.63
C ILE A 200 -4.26 26.25 15.35
N PRO A 201 -4.63 27.53 15.39
CA PRO A 201 -4.39 28.41 14.25
C PRO A 201 -2.89 28.37 13.92
N PRO A 202 -2.51 28.34 12.63
CA PRO A 202 -1.10 28.41 12.28
C PRO A 202 -0.48 29.62 13.01
N PRO A 203 0.71 29.47 13.62
CA PRO A 203 1.37 30.60 14.26
C PRO A 203 1.45 31.74 13.24
N PRO A 204 1.26 33.01 13.66
CA PRO A 204 1.38 34.14 12.77
C PRO A 204 2.74 34.03 12.06
N LEU A 205 2.70 34.01 10.73
CA LEU A 205 3.89 33.98 9.91
C LEU A 205 4.77 35.15 10.35
N SER A 206 5.90 34.85 11.01
CA SER A 206 6.94 35.85 11.22
C SER A 206 7.29 36.44 9.87
N PRO A 207 7.43 37.77 9.75
CA PRO A 207 7.78 38.40 8.49
C PRO A 207 9.09 37.78 7.99
N VAL A 208 9.01 37.13 6.82
CA VAL A 208 10.18 36.59 6.14
C VAL A 208 11.07 37.80 5.83
N PRO A 209 12.31 37.86 6.33
CA PRO A 209 13.23 38.92 5.95
C PRO A 209 13.38 38.87 4.42
N ASN A 210 13.17 40.03 3.79
CA ASN A 210 13.31 40.25 2.37
C ASN A 210 14.78 39.97 1.99
N VAL A 211 15.10 38.72 1.64
CA VAL A 211 16.42 38.35 1.14
C VAL A 211 16.54 38.93 -0.26
N ALA A 212 17.44 39.90 -0.40
CA ALA A 212 17.76 40.50 -1.68
C ALA A 212 18.16 39.40 -2.70
N PRO A 213 17.74 39.51 -3.97
CA PRO A 213 18.08 38.56 -5.00
C PRO A 213 19.61 38.53 -5.16
N SER A 214 20.22 37.41 -4.77
CA SER A 214 21.63 37.14 -5.07
C SER A 214 21.79 36.93 -6.57
N GLU A 215 22.68 37.72 -7.16
CA GLU A 215 23.19 37.60 -8.53
C GLU A 215 23.46 36.13 -8.89
N GLN A 216 22.78 35.67 -9.95
CA GLN A 216 23.15 34.43 -10.64
C GLN A 216 24.53 34.61 -11.28
N PRO A 217 25.52 33.75 -10.98
CA PRO A 217 26.75 33.72 -11.76
C PRO A 217 26.43 33.27 -13.20
N ASN A 218 26.94 34.06 -14.14
CA ASN A 218 26.85 33.84 -15.58
C ASN A 218 27.23 32.40 -15.97
N ALA A 219 26.33 31.75 -16.71
CA ALA A 219 26.58 30.48 -17.35
C ALA A 219 27.38 30.69 -18.64
N ASP A 220 28.70 30.88 -18.51
CA ASP A 220 29.62 30.82 -19.63
C ASP A 220 30.31 29.45 -19.66
N GLY A 221 30.14 28.73 -20.79
CA GLY A 221 31.11 27.76 -21.26
C GLY A 221 30.89 26.29 -20.87
N LEU A 222 29.86 25.65 -21.41
CA LEU A 222 29.93 24.20 -21.68
C LEU A 222 30.25 23.98 -23.17
N PRO A 223 31.33 23.27 -23.51
CA PRO A 223 31.67 22.96 -24.90
C PRO A 223 30.65 21.99 -25.52
N PRO A 224 30.43 22.06 -26.85
CA PRO A 224 29.47 21.20 -27.55
C PRO A 224 29.89 19.72 -27.48
N LEU A 225 29.01 18.88 -26.94
CA LEU A 225 29.12 17.43 -27.02
C LEU A 225 29.01 16.99 -28.48
N LYS A 226 30.12 16.53 -29.06
CA LYS A 226 30.14 15.79 -30.33
C LYS A 226 29.46 14.44 -30.11
N LEU A 227 28.24 14.30 -30.63
CA LEU A 227 27.56 13.01 -30.77
C LEU A 227 28.13 12.28 -32.01
N PRO A 228 28.71 11.07 -31.87
CA PRO A 228 28.98 10.21 -33.01
C PRO A 228 27.69 9.57 -33.54
N LEU A 229 27.45 9.78 -34.83
CA LEU A 229 26.41 9.19 -35.68
C LEU A 229 26.71 7.69 -36.00
N PRO A 230 25.76 6.96 -36.62
CA PRO A 230 25.50 5.53 -36.41
C PRO A 230 26.25 4.63 -37.39
N GLY A 231 26.50 3.38 -36.99
CA GLY A 231 27.06 2.38 -37.91
C GLY A 231 27.46 1.06 -37.27
N VAL A 232 26.72 0.56 -36.28
CA VAL A 232 26.95 -0.82 -35.80
C VAL A 232 25.98 -1.74 -36.54
N PRO A 233 26.46 -2.58 -37.48
CA PRO A 233 25.64 -3.61 -38.10
C PRO A 233 25.16 -4.60 -37.03
N LEU A 234 23.85 -4.79 -36.98
CA LEU A 234 23.19 -5.78 -36.12
C LEU A 234 23.70 -7.18 -36.50
N PRO A 235 24.28 -7.97 -35.58
CA PRO A 235 24.57 -9.36 -35.85
C PRO A 235 23.24 -10.12 -36.00
N SER A 236 23.01 -10.67 -37.19
CA SER A 236 21.93 -11.59 -37.49
C SER A 236 22.22 -12.94 -36.81
N GLU A 237 21.92 -13.03 -35.52
CA GLU A 237 22.01 -14.27 -34.77
C GLU A 237 20.78 -15.15 -35.11
N PRO A 238 20.98 -16.37 -35.64
CA PRO A 238 19.88 -17.25 -36.00
C PRO A 238 19.14 -17.73 -34.74
N LEU A 239 17.82 -17.54 -34.73
CA LEU A 239 16.92 -18.04 -33.70
C LEU A 239 17.15 -19.55 -33.45
N PRO A 240 17.38 -19.99 -32.20
CA PRO A 240 17.44 -21.41 -31.88
C PRO A 240 16.06 -22.04 -32.10
N SER A 241 16.02 -23.06 -32.95
CA SER A 241 14.83 -23.86 -33.20
C SER A 241 14.24 -24.43 -31.90
N PRO A 242 12.91 -24.50 -31.75
CA PRO A 242 12.27 -25.07 -30.58
C PRO A 242 12.65 -26.55 -30.45
N ARG A 243 13.38 -26.88 -29.38
CA ARG A 243 13.73 -28.24 -28.99
C ARG A 243 12.42 -28.95 -28.63
N ARG A 244 11.97 -29.85 -29.50
CA ARG A 244 10.88 -30.80 -29.22
C ARG A 244 11.33 -31.72 -28.07
N GLU A 245 10.94 -31.37 -26.85
CA GLU A 245 11.10 -32.22 -25.69
C GLU A 245 9.93 -33.22 -25.66
N ASN A 246 10.19 -34.43 -26.14
CA ASN A 246 9.28 -35.56 -25.97
C ASN A 246 9.34 -36.00 -24.51
N ALA A 247 8.46 -35.47 -23.66
CA ALA A 247 8.27 -35.97 -22.31
C ALA A 247 7.55 -37.34 -22.38
N PRO A 248 8.08 -38.40 -21.73
CA PRO A 248 7.38 -39.67 -21.61
C PRO A 248 6.17 -39.54 -20.67
N LEU A 249 5.04 -40.12 -21.10
CA LEU A 249 3.81 -40.23 -20.32
C LEU A 249 4.06 -41.00 -19.00
N PRO A 250 3.53 -40.55 -17.85
CA PRO A 250 3.55 -41.35 -16.64
C PRO A 250 2.51 -42.46 -16.72
N ASP A 251 2.97 -43.70 -16.61
CA ASP A 251 2.13 -44.88 -16.44
C ASP A 251 1.30 -44.75 -15.15
N THR A 252 -0.01 -44.70 -15.32
CA THR A 252 -0.98 -44.69 -14.23
C THR A 252 -1.09 -46.10 -13.66
N VAL A 253 -0.40 -46.37 -12.55
CA VAL A 253 -0.61 -47.59 -11.76
C VAL A 253 -1.86 -47.41 -10.91
N LEU A 254 -2.97 -47.98 -11.37
CA LEU A 254 -4.17 -48.24 -10.58
C LEU A 254 -3.86 -49.34 -9.56
N GLN A 255 -3.57 -48.96 -8.32
CA GLN A 255 -3.50 -49.89 -7.21
C GLN A 255 -4.84 -49.86 -6.47
N ASN A 256 -5.72 -50.78 -6.87
CA ASN A 256 -6.91 -51.16 -6.10
C ASN A 256 -6.43 -51.94 -4.87
N ASP A 257 -6.65 -51.40 -3.68
CA ASP A 257 -6.67 -52.19 -2.45
C ASP A 257 -8.10 -52.36 -1.96
N ARG A 258 -8.39 -53.60 -1.57
CA ARG A 258 -9.66 -54.12 -1.07
C ARG A 258 -9.77 -53.94 0.43
#